data_AF-A0A7C2EP18-F1
#
_entry.id   AF-A0A7C2EP18-F1
#
_cell.length_a   1.000
_cell.length_b   1.000
_cell.length_c   1.000
_cell.angle_alpha   90.00
_cell.angle_beta   90.00
_cell.angle_gamma   90.00
#
_symmetry.space_group_name_H-M   'P 1'
#
loop_
_entity.id
_entity.type
_entity.pdbx_description
1 polymer ?
#
loop_
_entity_poly.entity_id
_entity_poly.type
_entity_poly.pdbx_seq_one_letter_code
_entity_poly.pdbx_strand_id
1 'polypeptide(L)'
;MPLGQTGKTWFPLDASFKQYTYKQGLDIPAILGFDANAFLLQAQAGATIDPVTGAATNINQTFIENEASRLRTLLQTYIETNLPNATMADIAGGRSIAQLNLRLLPASLPYRAVAVTSDAVILPDSLRHRITITVLDEFGLNPVASVTRGLPEVATQKITVSYGPASSADLTTLESLASQQVTSIPTYLVRLVSEIRVDEILVATGPSISMGRDQPILVSLEGPNQSSDQIRYDRVAGDYSLIGLDLGNSSGRRLSESRARLLQTKARLEGQELASLTKQELVGELLNVSMQAYWAALDFFARAAGGLRHAAVVRLPSQALNALVGEISYAFDAPITAKPGGFMLDVARSVLTPVSSSGDKEAERALSLSIGITSSYLEGAVFEQLFQRPGRGVSAAHILEAANKQGIPVYQVTQGNLATLLPLLAVSAQVRDDIQIAVLGGRVVYVPRAEVTVNGWTGTGYFIIDPASGAGAFLISGGLAGGSLIPEEDWLWGVLRYLGLTIGLGVIPFLGWGLFAGLLAVVALSAFVWYLSVLSDNFINNRELFRPTSRQWDAGIATIFGQTVVSLALALIASTILFGPIGLIIPPVAVVAAVFLILVAIFYNRLIQLTSGPRTYRRAHA
;
A
#
# COMPACT_ATOMS: atom_id res chain seq x y z
N MET A 1 -13.19 46.88 -9.19
CA MET A 1 -13.43 45.75 -8.28
C MET A 1 -14.89 45.83 -7.83
N PRO A 2 -15.64 44.73 -7.80
CA PRO A 2 -17.01 44.75 -7.30
C PRO A 2 -17.03 45.19 -5.84
N LEU A 3 -17.94 46.11 -5.51
CA LEU A 3 -18.22 46.51 -4.13
C LEU A 3 -19.03 45.40 -3.47
N GLY A 4 -18.59 44.93 -2.30
CA GLY A 4 -19.37 44.00 -1.49
C GLY A 4 -20.64 44.67 -0.95
N GLN A 5 -21.60 43.86 -0.52
CA GLN A 5 -22.88 44.32 0.03
C GLN A 5 -22.74 45.25 1.26
N THR A 6 -21.56 45.31 1.87
CA THR A 6 -21.22 46.17 3.02
C THR A 6 -20.38 47.40 2.64
N GLY A 7 -20.23 47.71 1.35
CA GLY A 7 -19.41 48.84 0.87
C GLY A 7 -17.90 48.59 0.91
N LYS A 8 -17.46 47.38 1.23
CA LYS A 8 -16.04 46.96 1.24
C LYS A 8 -15.59 46.52 -0.15
N THR A 9 -14.36 46.85 -0.52
CA THR A 9 -13.73 46.42 -1.78
C THR A 9 -13.26 44.96 -1.68
N TRP A 10 -13.65 44.12 -2.63
CA TRP A 10 -13.11 42.75 -2.76
C TRP A 10 -11.75 42.75 -3.44
N PHE A 11 -10.77 42.07 -2.82
CA PHE A 11 -9.45 41.82 -3.40
C PHE A 11 -9.37 40.39 -3.92
N PRO A 12 -8.98 40.17 -5.19
CA PRO A 12 -8.89 38.83 -5.74
C PRO A 12 -7.66 38.11 -5.19
N LEU A 13 -7.89 36.97 -4.54
CA LEU A 13 -6.85 36.08 -4.03
C LEU A 13 -7.22 34.64 -4.37
N ASP A 14 -6.28 33.87 -4.89
CA ASP A 14 -6.40 32.43 -4.99
C ASP A 14 -5.25 31.77 -4.22
N ALA A 15 -5.56 31.31 -3.01
CA ALA A 15 -4.61 30.62 -2.15
C ALA A 15 -4.33 29.17 -2.62
N SER A 16 -5.13 28.61 -3.54
CA SER A 16 -4.93 27.27 -4.09
C SER A 16 -3.92 27.28 -5.25
N PHE A 17 -3.85 28.37 -6.01
CA PHE A 17 -2.86 28.51 -7.08
C PHE A 17 -1.44 28.62 -6.52
N LYS A 18 -0.60 27.65 -6.86
CA LYS A 18 0.82 27.63 -6.50
C LYS A 18 1.67 27.57 -7.76
N GLN A 19 2.60 28.51 -7.87
CA GLN A 19 3.74 28.33 -8.75
C GLN A 19 4.80 27.54 -8.02
N TYR A 20 5.58 26.78 -8.79
CA TYR A 20 6.57 25.88 -8.25
C TYR A 20 7.92 26.13 -8.87
N THR A 21 8.96 26.10 -8.05
CA THR A 21 10.33 25.90 -8.50
C THR A 21 10.61 24.40 -8.46
N TYR A 22 11.04 23.86 -9.59
CA TYR A 22 11.39 22.44 -9.69
C TYR A 22 12.86 22.24 -9.36
N LYS A 23 13.12 21.26 -8.52
CA LYS A 23 14.46 20.77 -8.21
C LYS A 23 14.63 19.44 -8.92
N GLN A 24 15.63 19.36 -9.79
CA GLN A 24 16.01 18.12 -10.42
C GLN A 24 16.65 17.20 -9.37
N GLY A 25 16.26 15.93 -9.37
CA GLY A 25 16.88 14.90 -8.54
C GLY A 25 18.20 14.40 -9.13
N LEU A 26 18.74 13.37 -8.50
CA LEU A 26 19.89 12.65 -9.01
C LEU A 26 19.58 11.95 -10.34
N ASP A 27 20.54 11.95 -11.27
CA ASP A 27 20.51 11.08 -12.44
C ASP A 27 20.94 9.67 -12.04
N ILE A 28 19.99 8.95 -11.47
CA ILE A 28 20.25 7.66 -10.83
C ILE A 28 20.61 6.56 -11.82
N PRO A 29 19.98 6.45 -13.01
CA PRO A 29 20.48 5.55 -14.04
C PRO A 29 21.97 5.77 -14.34
N ALA A 30 22.43 7.03 -14.41
CA ALA A 30 23.84 7.34 -14.61
C ALA A 30 24.72 6.96 -13.41
N ILE A 31 24.25 7.17 -12.18
CA ILE A 31 24.98 6.83 -10.94
C ILE A 31 25.13 5.32 -10.77
N LEU A 32 24.05 4.58 -10.98
CA LEU A 32 24.02 3.13 -10.76
C LEU A 32 24.73 2.34 -11.86
N GLY A 33 24.92 2.94 -13.04
CA GLY A 33 25.37 2.21 -14.22
C GLY A 33 24.45 1.04 -14.56
N PHE A 34 23.15 1.18 -14.29
CA PHE A 34 22.18 0.10 -14.46
C PHE A 34 21.98 -0.21 -15.95
N ASP A 35 22.36 -1.42 -16.36
CA ASP A 35 22.08 -1.93 -17.70
C ASP A 35 20.85 -2.82 -17.67
N ALA A 36 19.75 -2.27 -18.18
CA ALA A 36 18.49 -2.96 -18.20
C ALA A 36 18.43 -4.15 -19.16
N ASN A 37 19.18 -4.12 -20.27
CA ASN A 37 19.22 -5.26 -21.19
C ASN A 37 19.96 -6.42 -20.53
N ALA A 38 21.12 -6.13 -19.91
CA ALA A 38 21.89 -7.13 -19.18
C ALA A 38 21.09 -7.71 -18.02
N PHE A 39 20.36 -6.87 -17.27
CA PHE A 39 19.46 -7.33 -16.23
C PHE A 39 18.40 -8.28 -16.79
N LEU A 40 17.68 -7.88 -17.84
CA LEU A 40 16.60 -8.69 -18.41
C LEU A 40 17.10 -10.07 -18.84
N LEU A 41 18.23 -10.13 -19.53
CA LEU A 41 18.84 -11.39 -19.96
C LEU A 41 19.19 -12.31 -18.77
N GLN A 42 19.77 -11.74 -17.71
CA GLN A 42 20.16 -12.50 -16.52
C GLN A 42 18.96 -12.92 -15.67
N ALA A 43 17.93 -12.08 -15.59
CA ALA A 43 16.68 -12.40 -14.92
C ALA A 43 15.91 -13.51 -15.65
N GLN A 44 16.01 -13.59 -16.98
CA GLN A 44 15.44 -14.68 -17.79
C GLN A 44 16.32 -15.94 -17.82
N ALA A 45 17.53 -15.92 -17.25
CA ALA A 45 18.43 -17.06 -17.29
C ALA A 45 17.81 -18.25 -16.54
N GLY A 46 17.51 -19.34 -17.27
CA GLY A 46 16.85 -20.53 -16.71
C GLY A 46 15.33 -20.47 -16.67
N ALA A 47 14.72 -19.35 -17.07
CA ALA A 47 13.28 -19.21 -17.17
C ALA A 47 12.72 -20.04 -18.32
N THR A 48 11.58 -20.68 -18.12
CA THR A 48 10.79 -21.28 -19.19
C THR A 48 9.62 -20.36 -19.51
N ILE A 49 9.56 -19.89 -20.75
CA ILE A 49 8.46 -19.05 -21.25
C ILE A 49 7.70 -19.82 -22.31
N ASP A 50 6.43 -20.07 -22.06
CA ASP A 50 5.54 -20.73 -23.02
C ASP A 50 5.04 -19.70 -24.06
N PRO A 51 5.38 -19.88 -25.35
CA PRO A 51 5.00 -18.94 -26.40
C PRO A 51 3.50 -18.96 -26.71
N VAL A 52 2.76 -20.00 -26.33
CA VAL A 52 1.32 -20.13 -26.61
C VAL A 52 0.49 -19.57 -25.47
N THR A 53 0.89 -19.86 -24.22
CA THR A 53 0.13 -19.46 -23.03
C THR A 53 0.65 -18.17 -22.38
N GLY A 54 1.83 -17.69 -22.80
CA GLY A 54 2.52 -16.56 -22.18
C GLY A 54 3.03 -16.87 -20.76
N ALA A 55 2.99 -18.13 -20.34
CA ALA A 55 3.37 -18.54 -18.99
C ALA A 55 4.88 -18.42 -18.78
N ALA A 56 5.29 -17.89 -17.64
CA ALA A 56 6.68 -17.86 -17.22
C ALA A 56 6.89 -18.63 -15.90
N THR A 57 7.87 -19.53 -15.87
CA THR A 57 8.34 -20.25 -14.67
C THR A 57 9.85 -20.14 -14.52
N ASN A 58 10.35 -20.36 -13.30
CA ASN A 58 11.79 -20.45 -12.98
C ASN A 58 12.58 -19.20 -13.38
N ILE A 59 12.01 -18.02 -13.14
CA ILE A 59 12.75 -16.77 -13.33
C ILE A 59 13.93 -16.76 -12.36
N ASN A 60 15.06 -16.16 -12.75
CA ASN A 60 16.25 -16.12 -11.91
C ASN A 60 16.07 -15.15 -10.75
N GLN A 61 15.28 -15.55 -9.77
CA GLN A 61 14.91 -14.70 -8.64
C GLN A 61 16.13 -14.37 -7.79
N THR A 62 17.06 -15.31 -7.59
CA THR A 62 18.32 -15.05 -6.88
C THR A 62 19.16 -13.97 -7.56
N PHE A 63 19.22 -13.94 -8.90
CA PHE A 63 19.88 -12.84 -9.61
C PHE A 63 19.16 -11.50 -9.36
N ILE A 64 17.83 -11.48 -9.51
CA ILE A 64 17.01 -10.29 -9.24
C ILE A 64 17.25 -9.78 -7.81
N GLU A 65 17.31 -10.69 -6.84
CA GLU A 65 17.56 -10.42 -5.42
C GLU A 65 18.92 -9.76 -5.19
N ASN A 66 19.96 -10.38 -5.73
CA ASN A 66 21.33 -9.93 -5.59
C ASN A 66 21.55 -8.58 -6.28
N GLU A 67 21.00 -8.42 -7.48
CA GLU A 67 21.18 -7.22 -8.28
C GLU A 67 20.43 -6.04 -7.68
N ALA A 68 19.20 -6.24 -7.23
CA ALA A 68 18.46 -5.18 -6.55
C ALA A 68 19.10 -4.80 -5.21
N SER A 69 19.67 -5.77 -4.47
CA SER A 69 20.47 -5.49 -3.26
C SER A 69 21.74 -4.71 -3.58
N ARG A 70 22.44 -5.05 -4.67
CA ARG A 70 23.64 -4.34 -5.14
C ARG A 70 23.33 -2.89 -5.49
N LEU A 71 22.26 -2.65 -6.25
CA LEU A 71 21.84 -1.30 -6.66
C LEU A 71 21.46 -0.44 -5.46
N ARG A 72 20.76 -1.02 -4.48
CA ARG A 72 20.47 -0.35 -3.21
C ARG A 72 21.77 0.10 -2.53
N THR A 73 22.71 -0.82 -2.32
CA THR A 73 23.96 -0.51 -1.63
C THR A 73 24.75 0.56 -2.38
N LEU A 74 24.82 0.50 -3.71
CA LEU A 74 25.52 1.51 -4.51
C LEU A 74 24.95 2.91 -4.35
N LEU A 75 23.63 3.07 -4.48
CA LEU A 75 23.02 4.38 -4.36
C LEU A 75 22.99 4.88 -2.91
N GLN A 76 22.86 3.99 -1.92
CA GLN A 76 23.01 4.34 -0.51
C GLN A 76 24.42 4.88 -0.22
N THR A 77 25.47 4.14 -0.60
CA THR A 77 26.86 4.57 -0.44
C THR A 77 27.13 5.88 -1.19
N TYR A 78 26.58 6.05 -2.40
CA TYR A 78 26.72 7.29 -3.15
C TYR A 78 26.13 8.48 -2.38
N ILE A 79 24.92 8.34 -1.82
CA ILE A 79 24.26 9.41 -1.08
C ILE A 79 25.01 9.71 0.23
N GLU A 80 25.36 8.70 1.02
CA GLU A 80 26.10 8.88 2.27
C GLU A 80 27.46 9.55 2.04
N THR A 81 28.15 9.22 0.94
CA THR A 81 29.48 9.77 0.63
C THR A 81 29.42 11.17 0.05
N ASN A 82 28.51 11.42 -0.91
CA ASN A 82 28.50 12.65 -1.70
C ASN A 82 27.47 13.69 -1.19
N LEU A 83 26.45 13.24 -0.45
CA LEU A 83 25.33 14.06 0.02
C LEU A 83 24.92 13.67 1.45
N PRO A 84 25.80 13.82 2.46
CA PRO A 84 25.55 13.34 3.84
C PRO A 84 24.33 13.99 4.52
N ASN A 85 23.84 15.12 3.99
CA ASN A 85 22.64 15.82 4.47
C ASN A 85 21.54 15.88 3.38
N ALA A 86 21.51 14.93 2.46
CA ALA A 86 20.54 14.89 1.37
C ALA A 86 19.11 14.93 1.92
N THR A 87 18.31 15.86 1.43
CA THR A 87 16.87 15.82 1.61
C THR A 87 16.24 14.93 0.52
N MET A 88 14.99 14.53 0.72
CA MET A 88 14.27 13.78 -0.30
C MET A 88 14.17 14.48 -1.66
N ALA A 89 14.11 15.81 -1.64
CA ALA A 89 14.08 16.62 -2.85
C ALA A 89 15.45 16.67 -3.56
N ASP A 90 16.56 16.38 -2.88
CA ASP A 90 17.89 16.23 -3.50
C ASP A 90 17.99 14.94 -4.32
N ILE A 91 17.33 13.86 -3.87
CA ILE A 91 17.51 12.53 -4.44
C ILE A 91 16.53 12.25 -5.56
N ALA A 92 15.23 12.37 -5.28
CA ALA A 92 14.17 12.09 -6.24
C ALA A 92 13.76 13.31 -7.07
N GLY A 93 14.34 14.46 -6.75
CA GLY A 93 13.83 15.74 -7.20
C GLY A 93 12.58 16.13 -6.45
N GLY A 94 12.04 17.29 -6.78
CA GLY A 94 10.85 17.78 -6.13
C GLY A 94 10.43 19.12 -6.65
N ARG A 95 9.45 19.69 -5.95
CA ARG A 95 8.97 21.03 -6.20
C ARG A 95 8.79 21.75 -4.87
N SER A 96 9.24 22.99 -4.81
CA SER A 96 8.94 23.90 -3.72
C SER A 96 7.99 24.97 -4.23
N ILE A 97 7.09 25.44 -3.38
CA ILE A 97 6.23 26.57 -3.73
C ILE A 97 7.13 27.78 -3.92
N ALA A 98 7.04 28.43 -5.09
CA ALA A 98 7.63 29.73 -5.33
C ALA A 98 6.85 30.76 -4.49
N GLN A 99 7.31 30.98 -3.26
CA GLN A 99 6.58 31.76 -2.26
C GLN A 99 6.46 33.22 -2.70
N LEU A 100 5.22 33.69 -2.82
CA LEU A 100 4.90 35.06 -3.14
C LEU A 100 4.69 35.85 -1.83
N ASN A 101 5.70 36.61 -1.41
CA ASN A 101 5.62 37.47 -0.23
C ASN A 101 5.05 38.85 -0.61
N LEU A 102 3.73 38.94 -0.65
CA LEU A 102 3.02 40.16 -0.98
C LEU A 102 3.01 41.12 0.22
N ARG A 103 3.66 42.28 0.10
CA ARG A 103 3.60 43.36 1.11
C ARG A 103 2.29 44.16 1.05
N LEU A 104 1.59 44.09 -0.09
CA LEU A 104 0.33 44.76 -0.36
C LEU A 104 -0.62 43.74 -1.01
N LEU A 105 -1.93 43.91 -0.81
CA LEU A 105 -2.93 43.08 -1.48
C LEU A 105 -2.88 43.31 -3.00
N PRO A 106 -2.88 42.24 -3.82
CA PRO A 106 -2.76 42.37 -5.26
C PRO A 106 -4.07 42.88 -5.87
N ALA A 107 -3.96 43.66 -6.94
CA ALA A 107 -5.13 44.21 -7.64
C ALA A 107 -5.80 43.20 -8.59
N SER A 108 -5.14 42.07 -8.89
CA SER A 108 -5.60 41.00 -9.79
C SER A 108 -5.07 39.63 -9.37
N LEU A 109 -5.67 38.56 -9.90
CA LEU A 109 -5.14 37.21 -9.76
C LEU A 109 -3.78 37.08 -10.49
N PRO A 110 -2.91 36.13 -10.09
CA PRO A 110 -1.61 35.88 -10.72
C PRO A 110 -1.71 35.17 -12.08
N TYR A 111 -2.92 35.00 -12.62
CA TYR A 111 -3.23 34.38 -13.90
C TYR A 111 -4.43 35.06 -14.54
N ARG A 112 -4.58 34.86 -15.86
CA ARG A 112 -5.71 35.38 -16.62
C ARG A 112 -6.95 34.51 -16.37
N ALA A 113 -7.96 35.06 -15.70
CA ALA A 113 -9.27 34.43 -15.64
C ALA A 113 -9.92 34.45 -17.03
N VAL A 114 -10.24 33.27 -17.57
CA VAL A 114 -10.91 33.14 -18.88
C VAL A 114 -12.42 33.30 -18.75
N ALA A 115 -12.99 32.77 -17.67
CA ALA A 115 -14.40 32.91 -17.32
C ALA A 115 -14.58 32.81 -15.80
N VAL A 116 -15.61 33.46 -15.27
CA VAL A 116 -16.11 33.29 -13.90
C VAL A 116 -17.56 32.84 -14.01
N THR A 117 -17.87 31.65 -13.50
CA THR A 117 -19.18 31.02 -13.67
C THR A 117 -20.17 31.39 -12.57
N SER A 118 -19.69 31.63 -11.34
CA SER A 118 -20.52 32.03 -10.20
C SER A 118 -19.67 32.58 -9.06
N ASP A 119 -20.23 33.53 -8.30
CA ASP A 119 -19.69 33.98 -7.01
C ASP A 119 -20.51 33.37 -5.87
N ALA A 120 -19.86 32.91 -4.81
CA ALA A 120 -20.52 32.37 -3.62
C ALA A 120 -19.77 32.77 -2.35
N VAL A 121 -20.52 33.10 -1.29
CA VAL A 121 -19.95 33.41 0.04
C VAL A 121 -19.46 32.14 0.74
N ILE A 122 -20.06 31.00 0.40
CA ILE A 122 -19.74 29.68 0.91
C ILE A 122 -19.67 28.74 -0.31
N LEU A 123 -18.62 27.92 -0.39
CA LEU A 123 -18.51 26.90 -1.44
C LEU A 123 -19.75 25.99 -1.41
N PRO A 124 -20.53 25.86 -2.50
CA PRO A 124 -21.69 24.99 -2.56
C PRO A 124 -21.33 23.53 -2.24
N ASP A 125 -22.27 22.81 -1.62
CA ASP A 125 -22.07 21.40 -1.25
C ASP A 125 -21.72 20.52 -2.45
N SER A 126 -22.26 20.81 -3.63
CA SER A 126 -21.97 20.10 -4.88
C SER A 126 -20.52 20.23 -5.35
N LEU A 127 -19.72 21.12 -4.76
CA LEU A 127 -18.30 21.33 -5.07
C LEU A 127 -17.38 20.87 -3.92
N ARG A 128 -17.94 20.23 -2.88
CA ARG A 128 -17.17 19.78 -1.72
C ARG A 128 -16.84 18.30 -1.84
N HIS A 129 -15.67 17.94 -1.33
CA HIS A 129 -15.34 16.54 -1.10
C HIS A 129 -15.78 16.10 0.29
N ARG A 130 -16.38 14.91 0.38
CA ARG A 130 -16.85 14.32 1.63
C ARG A 130 -16.41 12.87 1.74
N ILE A 131 -16.25 12.41 2.97
CA ILE A 131 -16.19 10.99 3.31
C ILE A 131 -17.42 10.63 4.13
N THR A 132 -18.03 9.50 3.80
CA THR A 132 -19.06 8.88 4.62
C THR A 132 -18.61 7.49 5.01
N ILE A 133 -18.65 7.20 6.30
CA ILE A 133 -18.29 5.90 6.87
C ILE A 133 -19.53 5.33 7.49
N THR A 134 -19.90 4.14 7.07
CA THR A 134 -21.13 3.48 7.48
C THR A 134 -20.82 2.07 7.93
N VAL A 135 -21.20 1.74 9.14
CA VAL A 135 -21.23 0.36 9.64
C VAL A 135 -22.60 -0.21 9.30
N LEU A 136 -22.65 -1.38 8.70
CA LEU A 136 -23.89 -2.09 8.36
C LEU A 136 -24.28 -3.09 9.45
N ASP A 137 -25.52 -3.58 9.38
CA ASP A 137 -25.98 -4.72 10.16
C ASP A 137 -25.26 -6.03 9.76
N GLU A 138 -25.53 -7.10 10.51
CA GLU A 138 -24.90 -8.41 10.30
C GLU A 138 -25.25 -9.07 8.97
N PHE A 139 -26.29 -8.57 8.28
CA PHE A 139 -26.68 -9.01 6.95
C PHE A 139 -26.06 -8.16 5.84
N GLY A 140 -25.36 -7.07 6.19
CA GLY A 140 -24.79 -6.13 5.26
C GLY A 140 -25.83 -5.37 4.44
N LEU A 141 -27.04 -5.18 4.98
CA LEU A 141 -28.19 -4.59 4.28
C LEU A 141 -28.49 -3.17 4.75
N ASN A 142 -28.51 -2.94 6.07
CA ASN A 142 -28.97 -1.67 6.64
C ASN A 142 -27.85 -0.94 7.38
N PRO A 143 -27.74 0.40 7.27
CA PRO A 143 -26.80 1.18 8.07
C PRO A 143 -27.22 1.18 9.54
N VAL A 144 -26.28 0.85 10.43
CA VAL A 144 -26.50 0.85 11.88
C VAL A 144 -25.71 1.91 12.64
N ALA A 145 -24.63 2.41 12.04
CA ALA A 145 -23.93 3.62 12.47
C ALA A 145 -23.38 4.33 11.23
N SER A 146 -23.43 5.66 11.19
CA SER A 146 -22.91 6.40 10.03
C SER A 146 -22.41 7.78 10.43
N VAL A 147 -21.35 8.24 9.78
CA VAL A 147 -20.81 9.58 9.94
C VAL A 147 -20.33 10.13 8.60
N THR A 148 -20.70 11.38 8.30
CA THR A 148 -20.20 12.14 7.15
C THR A 148 -19.34 13.30 7.63
N ARG A 149 -18.20 13.52 6.97
CA ARG A 149 -17.28 14.64 7.24
C ARG A 149 -16.75 15.24 5.95
N GLY A 150 -16.40 16.53 5.98
CA GLY A 150 -15.66 17.13 4.88
C GLY A 150 -14.24 16.53 4.82
N LEU A 151 -13.76 16.14 3.64
CA LEU A 151 -12.38 15.63 3.52
C LEU A 151 -11.31 16.59 4.10
N PRO A 152 -11.41 17.93 3.93
CA PRO A 152 -10.46 18.84 4.55
C PRO A 152 -10.46 18.81 6.09
N GLU A 153 -11.57 18.45 6.72
CA GLU A 153 -11.70 18.40 8.19
C GLU A 153 -10.94 17.20 8.76
N VAL A 154 -10.97 16.06 8.05
CA VAL A 154 -10.39 14.79 8.50
C VAL A 154 -9.06 14.46 7.84
N ALA A 155 -8.51 15.36 7.02
CA ALA A 155 -7.31 15.13 6.21
C ALA A 155 -6.09 14.64 7.01
N THR A 156 -6.01 15.02 8.29
CA THR A 156 -4.91 14.68 9.21
C THR A 156 -5.35 13.86 10.42
N GLN A 157 -6.62 13.49 10.49
CA GLN A 157 -7.21 12.83 11.65
C GLN A 157 -7.16 11.31 11.48
N LYS A 158 -7.06 10.58 12.59
CA LYS A 158 -7.24 9.12 12.60
C LYS A 158 -8.73 8.82 12.57
N ILE A 159 -9.20 8.05 11.59
CA ILE A 159 -10.59 7.60 11.59
C ILE A 159 -10.62 6.10 11.88
N THR A 160 -11.29 5.71 12.95
CA THR A 160 -11.32 4.32 13.40
C THR A 160 -12.75 3.80 13.52
N VAL A 161 -12.92 2.52 13.20
CA VAL A 161 -14.12 1.74 13.52
C VAL A 161 -13.65 0.62 14.42
N SER A 162 -14.11 0.63 15.66
CA SER A 162 -13.68 -0.31 16.71
C SER A 162 -14.88 -0.74 17.54
N TYR A 163 -14.65 -1.51 18.60
CA TYR A 163 -15.72 -2.06 19.43
C TYR A 163 -15.52 -1.80 20.91
N GLY A 164 -16.58 -1.33 21.56
CA GLY A 164 -16.72 -1.25 23.01
C GLY A 164 -17.60 -2.39 23.54
N PRO A 165 -17.50 -2.74 24.84
CA PRO A 165 -18.45 -3.66 25.46
C PRO A 165 -19.85 -3.07 25.41
N ALA A 166 -20.87 -3.89 25.12
CA ALA A 166 -22.25 -3.41 25.04
C ALA A 166 -22.86 -3.05 26.41
N SER A 167 -22.33 -3.63 27.48
CA SER A 167 -22.76 -3.40 28.87
C SER A 167 -21.61 -3.52 29.88
N SER A 168 -21.86 -3.15 31.13
CA SER A 168 -20.91 -3.40 32.23
C SER A 168 -20.69 -4.89 32.49
N ALA A 169 -21.68 -5.74 32.27
CA ALA A 169 -21.53 -7.20 32.39
C ALA A 169 -20.62 -7.77 31.30
N ASP A 170 -20.72 -7.24 30.07
CA ASP A 170 -19.81 -7.61 28.98
C ASP A 170 -18.37 -7.18 29.30
N LEU A 171 -18.19 -5.98 29.88
CA LEU A 171 -16.88 -5.52 30.35
C LEU A 171 -16.30 -6.44 31.43
N THR A 172 -17.07 -6.77 32.47
CA THR A 172 -16.62 -7.70 33.53
C THR A 172 -16.30 -9.09 32.97
N THR A 173 -17.07 -9.57 31.99
CA THR A 173 -16.79 -10.85 31.32
C THR A 173 -15.46 -10.80 30.57
N LEU A 174 -15.24 -9.73 29.80
CA LEU A 174 -13.97 -9.50 29.12
C LEU A 174 -12.80 -9.43 30.10
N GLU A 175 -12.94 -8.71 31.23
CA GLU A 175 -11.95 -8.59 32.31
C GLU A 175 -11.69 -9.92 33.06
N SER A 176 -12.70 -10.80 33.14
CA SER A 176 -12.57 -12.12 33.74
C SER A 176 -11.83 -13.09 32.82
N LEU A 177 -12.24 -13.21 31.56
CA LEU A 177 -11.56 -14.02 30.54
C LEU A 177 -10.11 -13.60 30.40
N ALA A 178 -9.94 -12.29 30.40
CA ALA A 178 -8.69 -11.60 30.53
C ALA A 178 -7.82 -12.12 31.70
N SER A 179 -8.25 -12.00 32.94
CA SER A 179 -7.43 -12.41 34.10
C SER A 179 -7.06 -13.90 34.10
N GLN A 180 -7.85 -14.73 33.41
CA GLN A 180 -7.61 -16.17 33.25
C GLN A 180 -6.62 -16.53 32.14
N GLN A 181 -6.12 -15.54 31.39
CA GLN A 181 -5.16 -15.73 30.29
C GLN A 181 -5.63 -16.69 29.20
N VAL A 182 -6.94 -16.68 28.88
CA VAL A 182 -7.49 -17.52 27.82
C VAL A 182 -6.91 -17.13 26.47
N THR A 183 -6.53 -18.11 25.66
CA THR A 183 -5.99 -17.90 24.30
C THR A 183 -7.10 -17.78 23.24
N SER A 184 -8.35 -18.06 23.62
CA SER A 184 -9.54 -17.91 22.79
C SER A 184 -10.73 -17.46 23.61
N ILE A 185 -11.53 -16.55 23.06
CA ILE A 185 -12.75 -16.03 23.68
C ILE A 185 -13.96 -16.77 23.09
N PRO A 186 -14.82 -17.41 23.90
CA PRO A 186 -16.12 -17.87 23.43
C PRO A 186 -16.99 -16.67 23.07
N THR A 187 -17.28 -16.49 21.78
CA THR A 187 -17.89 -15.27 21.22
C THR A 187 -19.30 -15.02 21.74
N TYR A 188 -20.04 -16.08 22.08
CA TYR A 188 -21.39 -16.00 22.63
C TYR A 188 -21.46 -15.42 24.05
N LEU A 189 -20.32 -15.29 24.75
CA LEU A 189 -20.25 -14.71 26.10
C LEU A 189 -20.18 -13.18 26.10
N VAL A 190 -19.87 -12.56 24.96
CA VAL A 190 -19.57 -11.13 24.89
C VAL A 190 -20.41 -10.46 23.81
N ARG A 191 -21.09 -9.37 24.19
CA ARG A 191 -21.72 -8.44 23.26
C ARG A 191 -20.94 -7.14 23.16
N LEU A 192 -20.91 -6.59 21.96
CA LEU A 192 -20.15 -5.41 21.58
C LEU A 192 -21.07 -4.34 20.98
N VAL A 193 -20.58 -3.10 20.91
CA VAL A 193 -21.17 -2.01 20.13
C VAL A 193 -20.08 -1.44 19.22
N SER A 194 -20.40 -1.21 17.94
CA SER A 194 -19.48 -0.57 17.01
C SER A 194 -19.33 0.90 17.36
N GLU A 195 -18.11 1.42 17.35
CA GLU A 195 -17.76 2.78 17.71
C GLU A 195 -16.95 3.40 16.58
N ILE A 196 -17.48 4.44 15.93
CA ILE A 196 -16.75 5.25 14.95
C ILE A 196 -16.12 6.42 15.70
N ARG A 197 -14.79 6.54 15.65
CA ARG A 197 -14.05 7.67 16.23
C ARG A 197 -13.30 8.46 15.17
N VAL A 198 -13.21 9.77 15.39
CA VAL A 198 -12.33 10.68 14.65
C VAL A 198 -11.38 11.28 15.68
N ASP A 199 -10.10 10.95 15.52
CA ASP A 199 -9.13 10.95 16.61
C ASP A 199 -9.75 10.27 17.84
N GLU A 200 -9.64 10.82 19.05
CA GLU A 200 -10.18 10.18 20.26
C GLU A 200 -11.69 10.42 20.45
N ILE A 201 -12.35 11.18 19.56
CA ILE A 201 -13.74 11.61 19.72
C ILE A 201 -14.68 10.56 19.13
N LEU A 202 -15.55 9.99 19.96
CA LEU A 202 -16.66 9.14 19.52
C LEU A 202 -17.69 9.97 18.75
N VAL A 203 -17.89 9.65 17.47
CA VAL A 203 -18.78 10.40 16.57
C VAL A 203 -20.04 9.63 16.17
N ALA A 204 -20.02 8.30 16.24
CA ALA A 204 -21.19 7.45 16.02
C ALA A 204 -21.04 6.11 16.75
N THR A 205 -22.15 5.51 17.13
CA THR A 205 -22.21 4.17 17.74
C THR A 205 -23.34 3.36 17.12
N GLY A 206 -23.18 2.03 17.10
CA GLY A 206 -24.19 1.09 16.60
C GLY A 206 -24.93 0.35 17.73
N PRO A 207 -25.93 -0.48 17.39
CA PRO A 207 -26.62 -1.34 18.34
C PRO A 207 -25.72 -2.47 18.85
N SER A 208 -26.20 -3.17 19.88
CA SER A 208 -25.50 -4.32 20.45
C SER A 208 -25.46 -5.51 19.49
N ILE A 209 -24.27 -6.03 19.23
CA ILE A 209 -24.00 -7.19 18.37
C ILE A 209 -23.19 -8.24 19.12
N SER A 210 -23.37 -9.52 18.78
CA SER A 210 -22.51 -10.60 19.31
C SER A 210 -21.10 -10.52 18.71
N MET A 211 -20.07 -10.77 19.52
CA MET A 211 -18.69 -10.83 19.02
C MET A 211 -18.55 -11.86 17.88
N GLY A 212 -17.71 -11.54 16.89
CA GLY A 212 -17.41 -12.41 15.75
C GLY A 212 -18.51 -12.49 14.68
N ARG A 213 -19.64 -11.79 14.82
CA ARG A 213 -20.63 -11.66 13.74
C ARG A 213 -20.11 -10.77 12.63
N ASP A 214 -20.53 -11.02 11.40
CA ASP A 214 -20.24 -10.12 10.28
C ASP A 214 -20.77 -8.72 10.60
N GLN A 215 -19.99 -7.71 10.24
CA GLN A 215 -20.35 -6.32 10.37
C GLN A 215 -19.56 -5.46 9.37
N PRO A 216 -20.05 -5.39 8.12
CA PRO A 216 -19.34 -4.72 7.04
C PRO A 216 -19.23 -3.21 7.25
N ILE A 217 -18.15 -2.62 6.74
CA ILE A 217 -17.90 -1.19 6.73
C ILE A 217 -17.97 -0.69 5.28
N LEU A 218 -18.82 0.28 5.01
CA LEU A 218 -18.84 1.03 3.75
C LEU A 218 -18.10 2.35 3.93
N VAL A 219 -17.18 2.65 3.03
CA VAL A 219 -16.53 3.96 2.92
C VAL A 219 -16.88 4.56 1.57
N SER A 220 -17.56 5.69 1.58
CA SER A 220 -17.90 6.46 0.39
C SER A 220 -17.08 7.74 0.33
N LEU A 221 -16.44 7.98 -0.81
CA LEU A 221 -15.78 9.24 -1.13
C LEU A 221 -16.60 9.97 -2.19
N GLU A 222 -17.14 11.13 -1.81
CA GLU A 222 -17.89 12.01 -2.69
C GLU A 222 -16.99 13.15 -3.16
N GLY A 223 -17.07 13.49 -4.45
CA GLY A 223 -16.37 14.63 -5.05
C GLY A 223 -17.30 15.64 -5.71
N PRO A 224 -16.72 16.74 -6.26
CA PRO A 224 -17.47 17.72 -7.03
C PRO A 224 -18.32 17.06 -8.12
N ASN A 225 -19.57 17.51 -8.26
CA ASN A 225 -20.65 16.92 -9.07
C ASN A 225 -21.32 15.67 -8.48
N GLN A 226 -21.16 15.41 -7.18
CA GLN A 226 -21.78 14.26 -6.47
C GLN A 226 -21.39 12.90 -7.06
N SER A 227 -20.27 12.81 -7.77
CA SER A 227 -19.68 11.52 -8.12
C SER A 227 -19.21 10.87 -6.82
N SER A 228 -19.81 9.74 -6.46
CA SER A 228 -19.46 8.97 -5.27
C SER A 228 -18.95 7.60 -5.67
N ASP A 229 -17.78 7.23 -5.15
CA ASP A 229 -17.33 5.85 -5.16
C ASP A 229 -17.51 5.28 -3.76
N GLN A 230 -18.12 4.10 -3.67
CA GLN A 230 -18.30 3.38 -2.42
C GLN A 230 -17.49 2.10 -2.45
N ILE A 231 -16.71 1.89 -1.39
CA ILE A 231 -15.96 0.68 -1.15
C ILE A 231 -16.54 -0.02 0.06
N ARG A 232 -16.66 -1.34 -0.04
CA ARG A 232 -17.10 -2.21 1.04
C ARG A 232 -15.91 -3.00 1.57
N TYR A 233 -15.78 -3.01 2.88
CA TYR A 233 -14.85 -3.85 3.63
C TYR A 233 -15.65 -4.82 4.49
N ASP A 234 -15.62 -6.10 4.16
CA ASP A 234 -16.24 -7.13 4.99
C ASP A 234 -15.39 -7.34 6.24
N ARG A 235 -15.92 -6.99 7.41
CA ARG A 235 -15.29 -7.06 8.74
C ARG A 235 -16.22 -7.79 9.70
N VAL A 236 -15.70 -8.16 10.87
CA VAL A 236 -16.48 -8.78 11.94
C VAL A 236 -16.50 -7.90 13.20
N ALA A 237 -17.53 -8.08 14.02
CA ALA A 237 -17.66 -7.47 15.33
C ALA A 237 -16.52 -7.92 16.26
N GLY A 238 -15.64 -6.98 16.62
CA GLY A 238 -14.44 -7.24 17.42
C GLY A 238 -13.14 -6.79 16.74
N ASP A 239 -13.14 -6.63 15.41
CA ASP A 239 -11.99 -6.10 14.68
C ASP A 239 -11.68 -4.65 15.06
N TYR A 240 -10.41 -4.24 15.00
CA TYR A 240 -10.04 -2.82 15.11
C TYR A 240 -9.60 -2.32 13.74
N SER A 241 -10.38 -1.45 13.12
CA SER A 241 -10.13 -0.92 11.78
C SER A 241 -9.75 0.57 11.81
N LEU A 242 -8.77 0.94 11.01
CA LEU A 242 -8.37 2.31 10.72
C LEU A 242 -8.57 2.59 9.23
N ILE A 243 -9.29 3.66 8.92
CA ILE A 243 -9.50 4.15 7.56
C ILE A 243 -8.41 5.19 7.27
N GLY A 244 -7.48 4.83 6.39
CA GLY A 244 -6.38 5.67 5.97
C GLY A 244 -6.74 6.47 4.73
N LEU A 245 -6.42 7.76 4.75
CA LEU A 245 -6.67 8.67 3.64
C LEU A 245 -5.36 9.18 3.03
N ASP A 246 -5.30 9.20 1.70
CA ASP A 246 -4.30 9.97 0.96
C ASP A 246 -4.99 11.01 0.07
N LEU A 247 -4.85 12.28 0.46
CA LEU A 247 -5.45 13.43 -0.20
C LEU A 247 -4.44 14.20 -1.07
N GLY A 248 -3.37 13.54 -1.51
CA GLY A 248 -2.36 14.09 -2.42
C GLY A 248 -1.13 14.67 -1.73
N ASN A 249 -0.94 14.40 -0.44
CA ASN A 249 0.32 14.67 0.26
C ASN A 249 0.44 13.89 1.58
N SER A 250 1.06 12.71 1.57
CA SER A 250 1.56 12.08 2.79
C SER A 250 2.79 12.87 3.29
N SER A 251 2.59 13.78 4.24
CA SER A 251 3.69 14.60 4.77
C SER A 251 4.56 13.78 5.71
N GLY A 252 5.89 13.75 5.47
CA GLY A 252 6.85 13.10 6.38
C GLY A 252 6.78 13.63 7.81
N ARG A 253 6.30 14.87 8.00
CA ARG A 253 5.96 15.43 9.31
C ARG A 253 4.94 14.58 10.07
N ARG A 254 3.82 14.18 9.43
CA ARG A 254 2.78 13.37 10.09
C ARG A 254 3.32 12.02 10.54
N LEU A 255 4.11 11.39 9.69
CA LEU A 255 4.78 10.14 10.02
C LEU A 255 5.75 10.29 11.18
N SER A 256 6.52 11.38 11.23
CA SER A 256 7.42 11.67 12.36
C SER A 256 6.66 11.93 13.67
N GLU A 257 5.53 12.64 13.61
CA GLU A 257 4.66 12.89 14.77
C GLU A 257 3.99 11.60 15.25
N SER A 258 3.52 10.75 14.34
CA SER A 258 3.00 9.41 14.63
C SER A 258 4.04 8.50 15.26
N ARG A 259 5.27 8.50 14.73
CA ARG A 259 6.41 7.78 15.31
C ARG A 259 6.71 8.26 16.73
N ALA A 260 6.72 9.57 16.97
CA ALA A 260 6.98 10.14 18.29
C ALA A 260 5.89 9.74 19.30
N ARG A 261 4.61 9.79 18.92
CA ARG A 261 3.49 9.32 19.78
C ARG A 261 3.58 7.84 20.08
N LEU A 262 3.97 7.03 19.09
CA LEU A 262 4.21 5.62 19.30
C LEU A 262 5.34 5.48 20.35
N LEU A 263 6.53 6.04 20.14
CA LEU A 263 7.64 5.99 21.11
C LEU A 263 7.28 6.46 22.53
N GLN A 264 6.41 7.47 22.67
CA GLN A 264 5.90 7.89 23.97
C GLN A 264 5.02 6.82 24.63
N THR A 265 4.13 6.19 23.85
CA THR A 265 3.29 5.07 24.28
C THR A 265 4.15 3.90 24.76
N LYS A 266 5.28 3.66 24.08
CA LYS A 266 6.30 2.69 24.51
C LYS A 266 6.77 2.92 25.93
N ALA A 267 7.23 4.15 26.19
CA ALA A 267 7.89 4.49 27.44
C ALA A 267 6.92 4.36 28.61
N ARG A 268 5.66 4.75 28.41
CA ARG A 268 4.58 4.55 29.38
C ARG A 268 4.34 3.07 29.69
N LEU A 269 4.36 2.23 28.67
CA LEU A 269 4.18 0.80 28.82
C LEU A 269 5.37 0.12 29.52
N GLU A 270 6.61 0.48 29.18
CA GLU A 270 7.82 0.02 29.88
C GLU A 270 7.84 0.49 31.35
N GLY A 271 7.31 1.69 31.61
CA GLY A 271 7.11 2.25 32.95
C GLY A 271 5.89 1.69 33.70
N GLN A 272 5.16 0.72 33.13
CA GLN A 272 3.94 0.14 33.71
C GLN A 272 2.80 1.14 33.99
N GLU A 273 2.75 2.27 33.26
CA GLU A 273 1.69 3.27 33.32
C GLU A 273 0.45 2.85 32.52
N LEU A 274 -0.12 1.72 32.93
CA LEU A 274 -1.05 0.93 32.14
C LEU A 274 -2.51 1.43 32.20
N ALA A 275 -2.91 2.03 33.32
CA ALA A 275 -4.30 2.45 33.58
C ALA A 275 -4.78 3.63 32.71
N SER A 276 -3.86 4.38 32.09
CA SER A 276 -4.16 5.58 31.32
C SER A 276 -4.09 5.37 29.81
N LEU A 277 -3.84 4.15 29.35
CA LEU A 277 -3.65 3.84 27.92
C LEU A 277 -4.95 3.52 27.22
N THR A 278 -5.18 4.12 26.07
CA THR A 278 -6.35 3.83 25.25
C THR A 278 -6.06 2.78 24.17
N LYS A 279 -7.09 2.08 23.71
CA LYS A 279 -6.99 1.19 22.54
C LYS A 279 -6.42 1.91 21.32
N GLN A 280 -6.71 3.19 21.19
CA GLN A 280 -6.26 4.00 20.08
C GLN A 280 -4.79 4.40 20.17
N GLU A 281 -4.28 4.70 21.37
CA GLU A 281 -2.84 4.91 21.58
C GLU A 281 -2.03 3.64 21.25
N LEU A 282 -2.61 2.46 21.50
CA LEU A 282 -1.95 1.16 21.33
C LEU A 282 -2.09 0.60 19.91
N VAL A 283 -3.32 0.29 19.49
CA VAL A 283 -3.62 -0.34 18.19
C VAL A 283 -3.81 0.72 17.12
N GLY A 284 -4.57 1.77 17.41
CA GLY A 284 -4.87 2.83 16.45
C GLY A 284 -3.63 3.54 15.92
N GLU A 285 -2.66 3.89 16.78
CA GLU A 285 -1.44 4.56 16.35
C GLU A 285 -0.50 3.62 15.58
N LEU A 286 -0.47 2.32 15.92
CA LEU A 286 0.30 1.32 15.16
C LEU A 286 -0.23 1.15 13.73
N LEU A 287 -1.56 1.02 13.58
CA LEU A 287 -2.22 0.97 12.28
C LEU A 287 -2.04 2.29 11.51
N ASN A 288 -2.03 3.42 12.21
CA ASN A 288 -1.81 4.74 11.60
C ASN A 288 -0.38 4.89 11.06
N VAL A 289 0.63 4.49 11.82
CA VAL A 289 2.05 4.52 11.39
C VAL A 289 2.26 3.64 10.17
N SER A 290 1.76 2.41 10.19
CA SER A 290 1.88 1.50 9.03
C SER A 290 1.14 2.02 7.81
N MET A 291 -0.07 2.55 7.97
CA MET A 291 -0.82 3.19 6.89
C MET A 291 -0.07 4.39 6.30
N GLN A 292 0.47 5.27 7.14
CA GLN A 292 1.25 6.42 6.68
C GLN A 292 2.56 6.01 6.01
N ALA A 293 3.22 4.96 6.50
CA ALA A 293 4.42 4.40 5.89
C ALA A 293 4.12 3.82 4.50
N TYR A 294 2.99 3.11 4.35
CA TYR A 294 2.49 2.62 3.06
C TYR A 294 2.32 3.77 2.06
N TRP A 295 1.52 4.79 2.41
CA TRP A 295 1.25 5.92 1.52
C TRP A 295 2.53 6.68 1.18
N ALA A 296 3.39 6.92 2.16
CA ALA A 296 4.67 7.60 1.94
C ALA A 296 5.58 6.82 0.98
N ALA A 297 5.66 5.49 1.13
CA ALA A 297 6.44 4.64 0.23
C ALA A 297 5.88 4.64 -1.20
N LEU A 298 4.56 4.52 -1.33
CA LEU A 298 3.89 4.51 -2.64
C LEU A 298 4.00 5.85 -3.36
N ASP A 299 3.74 6.95 -2.67
CA ASP A 299 3.85 8.30 -3.23
C ASP A 299 5.27 8.64 -3.61
N PHE A 300 6.23 8.21 -2.78
CA PHE A 300 7.62 8.35 -3.12
C PHE A 300 7.94 7.58 -4.40
N PHE A 301 7.58 6.29 -4.46
CA PHE A 301 7.83 5.45 -5.63
C PHE A 301 7.23 6.08 -6.89
N ALA A 302 5.97 6.52 -6.82
CA ALA A 302 5.26 7.14 -7.92
C ALA A 302 5.97 8.41 -8.43
N ARG A 303 6.48 9.26 -7.53
CA ARG A 303 7.22 10.48 -7.91
C ARG A 303 8.57 10.16 -8.52
N ALA A 304 9.34 9.24 -7.93
CA ALA A 304 10.62 8.81 -8.48
C ALA A 304 10.44 8.17 -9.87
N ALA A 305 9.47 7.27 -10.00
CA ALA A 305 9.16 6.59 -11.25
C ALA A 305 8.63 7.52 -12.34
N GLY A 306 7.85 8.53 -11.95
CA GLY A 306 7.40 9.61 -12.82
C GLY A 306 8.55 10.49 -13.29
N GLY A 307 9.44 10.89 -12.39
CA GLY A 307 10.62 11.70 -12.72
C GLY A 307 11.51 11.06 -13.79
N LEU A 308 11.79 9.76 -13.66
CA LEU A 308 12.57 8.99 -14.65
C LEU A 308 11.87 8.87 -16.02
N ARG A 309 10.54 9.03 -16.06
CA ARG A 309 9.71 8.94 -17.28
C ARG A 309 9.24 10.30 -17.79
N HIS A 310 9.74 11.39 -17.23
CA HIS A 310 9.28 12.75 -17.52
C HIS A 310 7.74 12.90 -17.42
N ALA A 311 7.14 12.20 -16.46
CA ALA A 311 5.71 12.19 -16.19
C ALA A 311 5.42 12.69 -14.77
N ALA A 312 4.43 13.57 -14.64
CA ALA A 312 3.90 14.00 -13.35
C ALA A 312 2.80 13.05 -12.90
N VAL A 313 2.82 12.60 -11.64
CA VAL A 313 1.74 11.79 -11.06
C VAL A 313 0.86 12.70 -10.20
N VAL A 314 -0.43 12.74 -10.52
CA VAL A 314 -1.45 13.48 -9.77
C VAL A 314 -2.33 12.49 -9.03
N ARG A 315 -2.43 12.63 -7.71
CA ARG A 315 -3.29 11.79 -6.87
C ARG A 315 -4.64 12.45 -6.61
N LEU A 316 -5.71 11.68 -6.79
CA LEU A 316 -7.05 12.03 -6.33
C LEU A 316 -7.28 11.46 -4.92
N PRO A 317 -8.24 12.01 -4.13
CA PRO A 317 -8.53 11.50 -2.79
C PRO A 317 -8.62 9.99 -2.81
N SER A 318 -7.79 9.28 -2.05
CA SER A 318 -7.64 7.82 -2.05
C SER A 318 -7.82 7.28 -0.64
N GLN A 319 -8.21 6.02 -0.51
CA GLN A 319 -8.46 5.40 0.79
C GLN A 319 -8.05 3.93 0.84
N ALA A 320 -7.72 3.49 2.04
CA ALA A 320 -7.40 2.12 2.39
C ALA A 320 -7.90 1.80 3.80
N LEU A 321 -8.08 0.52 4.10
CA LEU A 321 -8.41 0.03 5.44
C LEU A 321 -7.22 -0.76 6.00
N ASN A 322 -6.76 -0.39 7.18
CA ASN A 322 -5.74 -1.14 7.93
C ASN A 322 -6.38 -1.64 9.22
N ALA A 323 -6.27 -2.93 9.52
CA ALA A 323 -6.96 -3.52 10.65
C ALA A 323 -6.13 -4.55 11.41
N LEU A 324 -6.40 -4.62 12.72
CA LEU A 324 -6.10 -5.78 13.54
C LEU A 324 -7.35 -6.66 13.53
N VAL A 325 -7.21 -7.91 13.08
CA VAL A 325 -8.34 -8.82 12.85
C VAL A 325 -8.33 -9.99 13.81
N GLY A 326 -9.51 -10.47 14.18
CA GLY A 326 -9.67 -11.71 14.92
C GLY A 326 -9.75 -12.93 13.99
N GLU A 327 -9.23 -14.07 14.43
CA GLU A 327 -9.53 -15.36 13.81
C GLU A 327 -10.80 -15.94 14.45
N ILE A 328 -11.88 -16.05 13.67
CA ILE A 328 -13.19 -16.52 14.14
C ILE A 328 -13.43 -17.94 13.67
N SER A 329 -13.75 -18.84 14.59
CA SER A 329 -14.25 -20.17 14.26
C SER A 329 -15.79 -20.19 14.28
N TYR A 330 -16.37 -20.93 13.34
CA TYR A 330 -17.81 -21.03 13.16
C TYR A 330 -18.30 -22.46 13.35
N ALA A 331 -19.50 -22.60 13.89
CA ALA A 331 -20.27 -23.84 13.85
C ALA A 331 -21.68 -23.50 13.34
N PHE A 332 -22.10 -24.13 12.23
CA PHE A 332 -23.38 -23.85 11.58
C PHE A 332 -23.59 -22.34 11.30
N ASP A 333 -22.57 -21.66 10.75
CA ASP A 333 -22.53 -20.21 10.47
C ASP A 333 -22.73 -19.31 11.70
N ALA A 334 -22.66 -19.85 12.91
CA ALA A 334 -22.61 -19.08 14.15
C ALA A 334 -21.16 -18.98 14.63
N PRO A 335 -20.64 -17.77 14.93
CA PRO A 335 -19.32 -17.62 15.51
C PRO A 335 -19.33 -18.24 16.92
N ILE A 336 -18.36 -19.10 17.21
CA ILE A 336 -18.26 -19.81 18.50
C ILE A 336 -17.03 -19.41 19.32
N THR A 337 -15.92 -19.11 18.65
CA THR A 337 -14.68 -18.70 19.30
C THR A 337 -13.96 -17.65 18.48
N ALA A 338 -13.30 -16.73 19.18
CA ALA A 338 -12.43 -15.71 18.61
C ALA A 338 -11.03 -15.86 19.20
N LYS A 339 -10.01 -15.87 18.35
CA LYS A 339 -8.60 -15.84 18.72
C LYS A 339 -7.95 -14.55 18.18
N PRO A 340 -6.84 -14.09 18.78
CA PRO A 340 -6.02 -13.06 18.16
C PRO A 340 -5.57 -13.52 16.77
N GLY A 341 -5.93 -12.75 15.74
CA GLY A 341 -5.47 -12.97 14.37
C GLY A 341 -4.21 -12.14 14.08
N GLY A 342 -4.19 -11.52 12.90
CA GLY A 342 -3.05 -10.75 12.40
C GLY A 342 -3.41 -9.32 12.02
N PHE A 343 -2.48 -8.69 11.31
CA PHE A 343 -2.68 -7.37 10.72
C PHE A 343 -3.02 -7.53 9.23
N MET A 344 -3.91 -6.67 8.74
CA MET A 344 -4.23 -6.58 7.32
C MET A 344 -4.24 -5.12 6.85
N LEU A 345 -3.89 -4.91 5.59
CA LEU A 345 -3.95 -3.64 4.90
C LEU A 345 -4.56 -3.85 3.52
N ASP A 346 -5.71 -3.24 3.27
CA ASP A 346 -6.46 -3.35 2.03
C ASP A 346 -6.63 -1.97 1.37
N VAL A 347 -5.93 -1.78 0.25
CA VAL A 347 -5.93 -0.56 -0.54
C VAL A 347 -6.90 -0.70 -1.71
N ALA A 348 -8.18 -0.76 -1.37
CA ALA A 348 -9.26 -0.91 -2.33
C ALA A 348 -9.44 0.29 -3.28
N ARG A 349 -8.95 1.51 -2.93
CA ARG A 349 -9.08 2.69 -3.80
C ARG A 349 -7.84 3.61 -3.75
N SER A 350 -6.91 3.40 -4.69
CA SER A 350 -5.77 4.29 -4.96
C SER A 350 -5.89 4.90 -6.35
N VAL A 351 -6.35 6.16 -6.42
CA VAL A 351 -6.61 6.82 -7.70
C VAL A 351 -5.53 7.84 -7.99
N LEU A 352 -4.81 7.62 -9.09
CA LEU A 352 -3.75 8.49 -9.57
C LEU A 352 -3.76 8.55 -11.10
N THR A 353 -3.27 9.65 -11.63
CA THR A 353 -3.15 9.90 -13.06
C THR A 353 -1.72 10.33 -13.38
N PRO A 354 -0.94 9.49 -14.08
CA PRO A 354 0.31 9.95 -14.66
C PRO A 354 0.04 10.79 -15.90
N VAL A 355 0.78 11.88 -16.06
CA VAL A 355 0.70 12.80 -17.19
C VAL A 355 2.11 13.04 -17.71
N SER A 356 2.40 12.53 -18.90
CA SER A 356 3.69 12.72 -19.57
C SER A 356 3.84 14.16 -20.06
N SER A 357 5.00 14.76 -19.85
CA SER A 357 5.32 16.10 -20.36
C SER A 357 5.36 16.17 -21.89
N SER A 358 5.59 15.05 -22.56
CA SER A 358 5.58 14.91 -24.02
C SER A 358 4.30 14.26 -24.57
N GLY A 359 3.37 13.84 -23.69
CA GLY A 359 2.17 13.10 -24.07
C GLY A 359 2.41 11.61 -24.40
N ASP A 360 3.54 11.04 -23.99
CA ASP A 360 3.85 9.60 -24.17
C ASP A 360 2.90 8.71 -23.37
N LYS A 361 1.94 8.10 -24.06
CA LYS A 361 0.94 7.20 -23.48
C LYS A 361 1.50 5.86 -23.02
N GLU A 362 2.59 5.38 -23.61
CA GLU A 362 3.21 4.14 -23.16
C GLU A 362 3.96 4.36 -21.84
N ALA A 363 4.62 5.52 -21.68
CA ALA A 363 5.24 5.91 -20.42
C ALA A 363 4.19 6.06 -19.30
N GLU A 364 3.04 6.69 -19.58
CA GLU A 364 1.91 6.81 -18.64
C GLU A 364 1.34 5.44 -18.24
N ARG A 365 1.13 4.55 -19.23
CA ARG A 365 0.62 3.18 -19.03
C ARG A 365 1.57 2.34 -18.17
N ALA A 366 2.86 2.32 -18.52
CA ALA A 366 3.88 1.58 -17.80
C ALA A 366 4.06 2.10 -16.37
N LEU A 367 3.92 3.40 -16.16
CA LEU A 367 3.97 4.02 -14.84
C LEU A 367 2.75 3.64 -13.99
N SER A 368 1.54 3.65 -14.57
CA SER A 368 0.34 3.20 -13.86
C SER A 368 0.46 1.74 -13.40
N LEU A 369 0.92 0.87 -14.30
CA LEU A 369 1.12 -0.55 -14.01
C LEU A 369 2.17 -0.76 -12.91
N SER A 370 3.32 -0.09 -12.99
CA SER A 370 4.38 -0.24 -12.00
C SER A 370 3.93 0.25 -10.62
N ILE A 371 3.22 1.38 -10.55
CA ILE A 371 2.68 1.90 -9.29
C ILE A 371 1.68 0.91 -8.70
N GLY A 372 0.77 0.32 -9.50
CA GLY A 372 -0.20 -0.66 -9.02
C GLY A 372 0.46 -1.91 -8.42
N ILE A 373 1.47 -2.47 -9.09
CA ILE A 373 2.18 -3.66 -8.59
C ILE A 373 2.95 -3.35 -7.30
N THR A 374 3.61 -2.19 -7.24
CA THR A 374 4.25 -1.71 -6.01
C THR A 374 3.23 -1.49 -4.90
N SER A 375 2.06 -0.92 -5.21
CA SER A 375 0.94 -0.74 -4.29
C SER A 375 0.56 -2.07 -3.65
N SER A 376 0.34 -3.11 -4.46
CA SER A 376 -0.04 -4.45 -3.96
C SER A 376 1.08 -5.09 -3.13
N TYR A 377 2.33 -4.95 -3.55
CA TYR A 377 3.43 -5.50 -2.77
C TYR A 377 3.57 -4.82 -1.40
N LEU A 378 3.45 -3.49 -1.36
CA LEU A 378 3.55 -2.72 -0.13
C LEU A 378 2.51 -3.13 0.93
N GLU A 379 1.36 -3.67 0.52
CA GLU A 379 0.31 -4.10 1.44
C GLU A 379 0.78 -5.20 2.41
N GLY A 380 1.65 -6.10 1.95
CA GLY A 380 2.28 -7.11 2.82
C GLY A 380 3.61 -6.61 3.41
N ALA A 381 4.42 -5.93 2.60
CA ALA A 381 5.79 -5.56 2.96
C ALA A 381 5.86 -4.57 4.13
N VAL A 382 4.85 -3.72 4.30
CA VAL A 382 4.80 -2.77 5.42
C VAL A 382 4.78 -3.51 6.77
N PHE A 383 4.09 -4.66 6.85
CA PHE A 383 4.05 -5.47 8.06
C PHE A 383 5.32 -6.30 8.25
N GLU A 384 5.87 -6.88 7.17
CA GLU A 384 7.15 -7.58 7.23
C GLU A 384 8.23 -6.71 7.88
N GLN A 385 8.26 -5.42 7.55
CA GLN A 385 9.23 -4.49 8.08
C GLN A 385 8.90 -4.04 9.49
N LEU A 386 7.65 -3.66 9.74
CA LEU A 386 7.20 -3.20 11.06
C LEU A 386 7.46 -4.27 12.13
N PHE A 387 7.30 -5.54 11.77
CA PHE A 387 7.48 -6.68 12.67
C PHE A 387 8.79 -7.44 12.46
N GLN A 388 9.65 -6.99 11.54
CA GLN A 388 10.94 -7.62 11.19
C GLN A 388 10.85 -9.11 10.87
N ARG A 389 9.83 -9.45 10.08
CA ARG A 389 9.54 -10.78 9.57
C ARG A 389 9.57 -10.76 8.04
N PRO A 390 10.75 -10.61 7.41
CA PRO A 390 10.86 -10.60 5.95
C PRO A 390 10.33 -11.90 5.35
N GLY A 391 9.62 -11.80 4.23
CA GLY A 391 9.02 -12.94 3.53
C GLY A 391 7.77 -13.53 4.19
N ARG A 392 7.19 -12.87 5.19
CA ARG A 392 5.96 -13.30 5.88
C ARG A 392 4.71 -12.55 5.45
N GLY A 393 4.85 -11.48 4.69
CA GLY A 393 3.76 -10.73 4.10
C GLY A 393 3.09 -11.56 3.01
N VAL A 394 1.76 -11.49 2.97
CA VAL A 394 0.97 -12.03 1.88
C VAL A 394 0.30 -10.88 1.20
N SER A 395 0.49 -10.74 -0.11
CA SER A 395 -0.32 -9.90 -0.98
C SER A 395 -0.42 -10.56 -2.36
N ALA A 396 -1.25 -10.04 -3.26
CA ALA A 396 -1.35 -10.61 -4.61
C ALA A 396 0.03 -10.66 -5.31
N ALA A 397 0.87 -9.65 -5.12
CA ALA A 397 2.25 -9.63 -5.62
C ALA A 397 3.17 -10.68 -4.97
N HIS A 398 3.09 -10.87 -3.65
CA HIS A 398 3.84 -11.94 -2.96
C HIS A 398 3.41 -13.32 -3.44
N ILE A 399 2.13 -13.52 -3.73
CA ILE A 399 1.61 -14.81 -4.17
C ILE A 399 2.10 -15.16 -5.59
N LEU A 400 2.13 -14.20 -6.52
CA LEU A 400 2.69 -14.44 -7.86
C LEU A 400 4.20 -14.71 -7.82
N GLU A 401 4.93 -14.01 -6.95
CA GLU A 401 6.35 -14.29 -6.71
C GLU A 401 6.54 -15.72 -6.18
N ALA A 402 5.77 -16.09 -5.14
CA ALA A 402 5.82 -17.41 -4.53
C ALA A 402 5.43 -18.52 -5.52
N ALA A 403 4.43 -18.30 -6.36
CA ALA A 403 4.06 -19.22 -7.44
C ALA A 403 5.27 -19.53 -8.32
N ASN A 404 5.99 -18.48 -8.76
CA ASN A 404 7.16 -18.66 -9.60
C ASN A 404 8.33 -19.34 -8.85
N LYS A 405 8.55 -19.03 -7.55
CA LYS A 405 9.53 -19.74 -6.70
C LYS A 405 9.23 -21.24 -6.58
N GLN A 406 7.94 -21.58 -6.56
CA GLN A 406 7.45 -22.96 -6.45
C GLN A 406 7.33 -23.67 -7.82
N GLY A 407 7.74 -23.03 -8.92
CA GLY A 407 7.61 -23.59 -10.26
C GLY A 407 6.16 -23.69 -10.78
N ILE A 408 5.22 -23.00 -10.13
CA ILE A 408 3.82 -22.91 -10.57
C ILE A 408 3.74 -21.88 -11.70
N PRO A 409 3.28 -22.26 -12.91
CA PRO A 409 3.12 -21.33 -14.02
C PRO A 409 2.18 -20.17 -13.68
N VAL A 410 2.59 -18.94 -13.97
CA VAL A 410 1.72 -17.75 -13.94
C VAL A 410 1.25 -17.49 -15.35
N TYR A 411 -0.06 -17.63 -15.59
CA TYR A 411 -0.68 -17.44 -16.90
C TYR A 411 -1.09 -15.99 -17.13
N GLN A 412 -1.00 -15.56 -18.39
CA GLN A 412 -1.64 -14.36 -18.88
C GLN A 412 -2.93 -14.75 -19.64
N VAL A 413 -4.06 -14.54 -18.98
CA VAL A 413 -5.38 -14.81 -19.54
C VAL A 413 -5.89 -13.56 -20.26
N THR A 414 -6.25 -13.75 -21.52
CA THR A 414 -6.76 -12.74 -22.45
C THR A 414 -8.01 -13.30 -23.13
N GLN A 415 -8.76 -12.44 -23.83
CA GLN A 415 -9.96 -12.90 -24.54
C GLN A 415 -9.64 -13.99 -25.59
N GLY A 416 -8.45 -13.94 -26.20
CA GLY A 416 -8.03 -14.88 -27.23
C GLY A 416 -7.67 -16.28 -26.70
N ASN A 417 -7.34 -16.42 -25.42
CA ASN A 417 -6.90 -17.70 -24.83
C ASN A 417 -7.74 -18.15 -23.62
N LEU A 418 -8.78 -17.39 -23.23
CA LEU A 418 -9.65 -17.69 -22.09
C LEU A 418 -10.23 -19.11 -22.14
N ALA A 419 -10.82 -19.50 -23.28
CA ALA A 419 -11.44 -20.81 -23.44
C ALA A 419 -10.45 -21.98 -23.26
N THR A 420 -9.17 -21.74 -23.55
CA THR A 420 -8.10 -22.73 -23.44
C THR A 420 -7.50 -22.77 -22.03
N LEU A 421 -7.31 -21.60 -21.40
CA LEU A 421 -6.62 -21.49 -20.10
C LEU A 421 -7.54 -21.66 -18.91
N LEU A 422 -8.78 -21.17 -18.95
CA LEU A 422 -9.72 -21.21 -17.82
C LEU A 422 -9.95 -22.65 -17.28
N PRO A 423 -10.09 -23.69 -18.12
CA PRO A 423 -10.23 -25.07 -17.63
C PRO A 423 -8.96 -25.64 -16.97
N LEU A 424 -7.79 -25.04 -17.20
CA LEU A 424 -6.52 -25.49 -16.64
C LEU A 424 -6.23 -24.89 -15.25
N LEU A 425 -7.02 -23.91 -14.81
CA LEU A 425 -6.83 -23.23 -13.53
C LEU A 425 -7.41 -24.07 -12.38
N ALA A 426 -6.53 -24.57 -11.52
CA ALA A 426 -6.87 -25.22 -10.25
C ALA A 426 -6.99 -24.17 -9.13
N VAL A 427 -7.94 -23.25 -9.30
CA VAL A 427 -8.26 -22.15 -8.36
C VAL A 427 -9.75 -22.19 -8.01
N SER A 428 -10.16 -21.43 -7.00
CA SER A 428 -11.55 -21.40 -6.54
C SER A 428 -12.54 -21.02 -7.66
N ALA A 429 -13.81 -21.42 -7.52
CA ALA A 429 -14.86 -21.07 -8.48
C ALA A 429 -15.03 -19.55 -8.60
N GLN A 430 -15.00 -18.83 -7.47
CA GLN A 430 -15.07 -17.38 -7.43
C GLN A 430 -13.96 -16.73 -8.27
N VAL A 431 -12.71 -17.18 -8.14
CA VAL A 431 -11.59 -16.64 -8.94
C VAL A 431 -11.78 -16.92 -10.42
N ARG A 432 -12.31 -18.10 -10.80
CA ARG A 432 -12.60 -18.39 -12.22
C ARG A 432 -13.70 -17.48 -12.78
N ASP A 433 -14.73 -17.20 -12.00
CA ASP A 433 -15.81 -16.28 -12.38
C ASP A 433 -15.27 -14.85 -12.53
N ASP A 434 -14.44 -14.38 -11.59
CA ASP A 434 -13.78 -13.07 -11.64
C ASP A 434 -12.92 -12.92 -12.90
N ILE A 435 -12.12 -13.94 -13.23
CA ILE A 435 -11.30 -13.99 -14.45
C ILE A 435 -12.16 -13.90 -15.69
N GLN A 436 -13.23 -14.70 -15.76
CA GLN A 436 -14.11 -14.72 -16.92
C GLN A 436 -14.78 -13.36 -17.14
N ILE A 437 -15.33 -12.76 -16.09
CA ILE A 437 -15.98 -11.44 -16.14
C ILE A 437 -14.97 -10.37 -16.59
N ALA A 438 -13.78 -10.35 -15.97
CA ALA A 438 -12.75 -9.37 -16.29
C ALA A 438 -12.27 -9.47 -17.74
N VAL A 439 -11.97 -10.68 -18.21
CA VAL A 439 -11.44 -10.92 -19.55
C VAL A 439 -12.48 -10.63 -20.63
N LEU A 440 -13.75 -10.99 -20.41
CA LEU A 440 -14.86 -10.62 -21.30
C LEU A 440 -15.09 -9.10 -21.34
N GLY A 441 -14.78 -8.38 -20.25
CA GLY A 441 -14.74 -6.92 -20.18
C GLY A 441 -13.53 -6.27 -20.86
N GLY A 442 -12.70 -7.03 -21.58
CA GLY A 442 -11.52 -6.52 -22.29
C GLY A 442 -10.29 -6.30 -21.39
N ARG A 443 -10.27 -6.88 -20.19
CA ARG A 443 -9.11 -6.86 -19.29
C ARG A 443 -8.17 -8.04 -19.56
N VAL A 444 -6.94 -7.93 -19.06
CA VAL A 444 -5.95 -9.00 -19.07
C VAL A 444 -5.72 -9.46 -17.63
N VAL A 445 -5.73 -10.77 -17.39
CA VAL A 445 -5.56 -11.34 -16.06
C VAL A 445 -4.25 -12.10 -15.92
N TYR A 446 -3.50 -11.85 -14.84
CA TYR A 446 -2.32 -12.62 -14.47
C TYR A 446 -2.66 -13.49 -13.26
N VAL A 447 -2.54 -14.81 -13.39
CA VAL A 447 -2.98 -15.75 -12.36
C VAL A 447 -2.10 -17.00 -12.33
N PRO A 448 -1.68 -17.49 -11.15
CA PRO A 448 -1.06 -18.80 -11.01
C PRO A 448 -1.99 -19.93 -11.51
N ARG A 449 -1.43 -20.97 -12.11
CA ARG A 449 -2.19 -22.14 -12.57
C ARG A 449 -2.96 -22.84 -11.44
N ALA A 450 -2.47 -22.77 -10.22
CA ALA A 450 -3.06 -23.40 -9.05
C ALA A 450 -2.93 -22.49 -7.83
N GLU A 451 -3.72 -22.77 -6.80
CA GLU A 451 -3.53 -22.15 -5.48
C GLU A 451 -2.09 -22.31 -4.99
N VAL A 452 -1.61 -21.27 -4.32
CA VAL A 452 -0.23 -21.15 -3.83
C VAL A 452 -0.28 -21.18 -2.32
N THR A 453 0.60 -21.99 -1.72
CA THR A 453 0.77 -22.02 -0.27
C THR A 453 1.93 -21.11 0.14
N VAL A 454 1.67 -20.14 0.99
CA VAL A 454 2.65 -19.19 1.53
C VAL A 454 2.47 -19.12 3.04
N ASN A 455 3.50 -19.51 3.79
CA ASN A 455 3.52 -19.42 5.27
C ASN A 455 2.29 -20.06 5.96
N GLY A 456 1.85 -21.22 5.48
CA GLY A 456 0.71 -21.97 6.06
C GLY A 456 -0.66 -21.51 5.57
N TRP A 457 -0.74 -20.41 4.82
CA TRP A 457 -1.96 -19.99 4.13
C TRP A 457 -1.97 -20.50 2.69
N THR A 458 -3.14 -20.87 2.19
CA THR A 458 -3.35 -21.33 0.81
C THR A 458 -4.43 -20.51 0.15
N GLY A 459 -4.15 -20.03 -1.06
CA GLY A 459 -5.12 -19.28 -1.85
C GLY A 459 -4.55 -18.82 -3.18
N THR A 460 -5.23 -17.88 -3.83
CA THR A 460 -4.82 -17.36 -5.16
C THR A 460 -4.67 -15.86 -5.10
N GLY A 461 -3.50 -15.35 -5.47
CA GLY A 461 -3.30 -13.95 -5.81
C GLY A 461 -3.38 -13.79 -7.33
N TYR A 462 -4.04 -12.75 -7.82
CA TYR A 462 -4.16 -12.50 -9.26
C TYR A 462 -4.37 -11.02 -9.57
N PHE A 463 -3.98 -10.62 -10.77
CA PHE A 463 -4.04 -9.22 -11.22
C PHE A 463 -4.99 -9.07 -12.39
N ILE A 464 -5.92 -8.11 -12.32
CA ILE A 464 -6.76 -7.71 -13.44
C ILE A 464 -6.24 -6.37 -13.95
N ILE A 465 -5.75 -6.31 -15.18
CA ILE A 465 -5.13 -5.12 -15.76
C ILE A 465 -5.95 -4.61 -16.94
N ASP A 466 -6.19 -3.29 -16.97
CA ASP A 466 -6.61 -2.59 -18.17
C ASP A 466 -5.41 -2.45 -19.13
N PRO A 467 -5.42 -3.14 -20.29
CA PRO A 467 -4.28 -3.11 -21.20
C PRO A 467 -4.03 -1.73 -21.83
N ALA A 468 -5.01 -0.82 -21.85
CA ALA A 468 -4.89 0.51 -22.45
C ALA A 468 -4.29 1.53 -21.49
N SER A 469 -4.78 1.57 -20.24
CA SER A 469 -4.36 2.55 -19.23
C SER A 469 -3.27 2.05 -18.29
N GLY A 470 -3.11 0.73 -18.14
CA GLY A 470 -2.22 0.13 -17.15
C GLY A 470 -2.79 0.17 -15.72
N ALA A 471 -4.00 0.70 -15.53
CA ALA A 471 -4.71 0.59 -14.26
C ALA A 471 -5.01 -0.89 -13.95
N GLY A 472 -5.03 -1.25 -12.68
CA GLY A 472 -5.25 -2.64 -12.29
C GLY A 472 -5.88 -2.83 -10.93
N ALA A 473 -6.54 -3.98 -10.76
CA ALA A 473 -6.96 -4.52 -9.49
C ALA A 473 -6.05 -5.70 -9.12
N PHE A 474 -5.62 -5.75 -7.86
CA PHE A 474 -4.65 -6.73 -7.35
C PHE A 474 -5.34 -7.48 -6.22
N LEU A 475 -5.76 -8.72 -6.50
CA LEU A 475 -6.78 -9.41 -5.73
C LEU A 475 -6.22 -10.69 -5.11
N ILE A 476 -6.79 -11.08 -3.97
CA ILE A 476 -6.46 -12.31 -3.25
C ILE A 476 -7.76 -13.06 -2.94
N SER A 477 -7.73 -14.38 -3.09
CA SER A 477 -8.75 -15.30 -2.61
C SER A 477 -8.17 -16.20 -1.52
N GLY A 478 -9.02 -16.70 -0.61
CA GLY A 478 -8.61 -17.59 0.49
C GLY A 478 -8.82 -16.98 1.87
N GLY A 479 -9.82 -16.11 2.04
CA GLY A 479 -10.17 -15.49 3.33
C GLY A 479 -9.34 -14.26 3.71
N LEU A 480 -8.33 -13.91 2.92
CA LEU A 480 -7.60 -12.65 3.04
C LEU A 480 -8.12 -11.62 2.03
N ALA A 481 -8.15 -10.36 2.43
CA ALA A 481 -8.37 -9.20 1.55
C ALA A 481 -7.21 -8.22 1.75
N GLY A 482 -6.64 -7.71 0.65
CA GLY A 482 -5.42 -6.91 0.69
C GLY A 482 -4.20 -7.68 1.19
N GLY A 483 -3.20 -6.96 1.68
CA GLY A 483 -2.01 -7.55 2.27
C GLY A 483 -2.19 -7.93 3.74
N SER A 484 -1.51 -8.97 4.19
CA SER A 484 -1.59 -9.44 5.59
C SER A 484 -0.27 -9.99 6.12
N LEU A 485 -0.17 -10.10 7.45
CA LEU A 485 0.84 -10.90 8.13
C LEU A 485 0.14 -12.07 8.86
N ILE A 486 0.43 -13.30 8.43
CA ILE A 486 -0.18 -14.51 9.00
C ILE A 486 0.49 -14.85 10.35
N PRO A 487 -0.28 -15.08 11.43
CA PRO A 487 0.28 -15.51 12.71
C PRO A 487 0.71 -17.00 12.68
N GLU A 488 1.86 -17.35 13.29
CA GLU A 488 2.21 -18.73 13.69
C GLU A 488 1.83 -18.97 15.16
N GLU A 489 1.60 -20.20 15.63
CA GLU A 489 1.23 -20.51 17.03
C GLU A 489 2.17 -19.87 18.08
N ASP A 490 3.43 -19.61 17.71
CA ASP A 490 4.45 -18.98 18.55
C ASP A 490 4.72 -17.50 18.20
N TRP A 491 3.88 -16.83 17.40
CA TRP A 491 4.16 -15.45 17.00
C TRP A 491 4.29 -14.53 18.21
N LEU A 492 3.48 -14.77 19.25
CA LEU A 492 3.55 -14.09 20.55
C LEU A 492 4.91 -14.30 21.23
N TRP A 493 5.43 -15.53 21.26
CA TRP A 493 6.74 -15.85 21.86
C TRP A 493 7.93 -15.40 21.00
N GLY A 494 7.81 -15.47 19.68
CA GLY A 494 8.77 -14.94 18.73
C GLY A 494 8.84 -13.42 18.81
N VAL A 495 7.69 -12.76 18.98
CA VAL A 495 7.60 -11.34 19.29
C VAL A 495 8.24 -11.06 20.66
N LEU A 496 7.97 -11.81 21.72
CA LEU A 496 8.60 -11.61 23.06
C LEU A 496 10.13 -11.85 23.10
N ARG A 497 10.65 -12.89 22.42
CA ARG A 497 12.10 -13.18 22.30
C ARG A 497 12.84 -12.13 21.48
N TYR A 498 12.21 -11.67 20.41
CA TYR A 498 12.74 -10.64 19.51
C TYR A 498 12.92 -9.28 20.21
N LEU A 499 12.33 -9.11 21.40
CA LEU A 499 12.32 -7.88 22.18
C LEU A 499 13.30 -7.84 23.35
N GLY A 500 14.17 -8.85 23.48
CA GLY A 500 15.18 -8.91 24.55
C GLY A 500 14.59 -9.04 25.96
N LEU A 501 13.29 -9.35 26.08
CA LEU A 501 12.60 -9.51 27.35
C LEU A 501 12.90 -10.90 27.93
N THR A 502 13.92 -10.99 28.78
CA THR A 502 14.01 -12.07 29.79
C THR A 502 13.18 -11.67 31.00
N ILE A 503 11.85 -11.74 30.88
CA ILE A 503 11.00 -11.64 32.06
C ILE A 503 11.16 -12.97 32.81
N GLY A 504 11.93 -12.96 33.89
CA GLY A 504 11.97 -14.09 34.81
C GLY A 504 10.55 -14.47 35.20
N LEU A 505 10.26 -15.78 35.22
CA LEU A 505 8.95 -16.42 35.42
C LEU A 505 8.10 -15.93 36.62
N GLY A 506 8.59 -15.00 37.45
CA GLY A 506 8.00 -14.57 38.71
C GLY A 506 7.08 -13.33 38.70
N VAL A 507 6.84 -12.65 37.57
CA VAL A 507 6.03 -11.39 37.56
C VAL A 507 4.64 -11.54 36.91
N ILE A 508 4.31 -12.75 36.46
CA ILE A 508 3.06 -13.08 35.74
C ILE A 508 1.74 -12.98 36.56
N PRO A 509 1.68 -12.98 37.92
CA PRO A 509 0.37 -13.09 38.60
C PRO A 509 -0.51 -11.83 38.65
N PHE A 510 -0.06 -10.64 38.21
CA PHE A 510 -0.76 -9.37 38.52
C PHE A 510 -1.34 -8.61 37.32
N LEU A 511 -1.19 -9.08 36.09
CA LEU A 511 -1.57 -8.32 34.89
C LEU A 511 -2.86 -8.88 34.26
N GLY A 512 -4.00 -8.32 34.68
CA GLY A 512 -5.29 -8.51 34.02
C GLY A 512 -5.28 -7.97 32.59
N TRP A 513 -5.99 -8.63 31.68
CA TRP A 513 -5.81 -8.54 30.23
C TRP A 513 -6.42 -7.32 29.53
N GLY A 514 -7.11 -6.44 30.26
CA GLY A 514 -7.27 -5.04 29.79
C GLY A 514 -5.90 -4.42 29.48
N LEU A 515 -4.84 -4.92 30.11
CA LEU A 515 -3.44 -4.53 29.91
C LEU A 515 -2.65 -5.48 29.01
N PHE A 516 -3.16 -6.67 28.69
CA PHE A 516 -2.49 -7.65 27.82
C PHE A 516 -2.68 -7.31 26.34
N ALA A 517 -3.84 -6.73 25.98
CA ALA A 517 -4.02 -6.07 24.68
C ALA A 517 -3.12 -4.82 24.52
N GLY A 518 -2.78 -4.16 25.62
CA GLY A 518 -1.77 -3.09 25.65
C GLY A 518 -0.33 -3.62 25.62
N LEU A 519 -0.08 -4.79 26.23
CA LEU A 519 1.23 -5.45 26.23
C LEU A 519 1.66 -5.87 24.81
N LEU A 520 0.72 -6.25 23.95
CA LEU A 520 0.94 -6.55 22.53
C LEU A 520 1.45 -5.34 21.71
N ALA A 521 1.11 -4.12 22.12
CA ALA A 521 1.51 -2.88 21.42
C ALA A 521 2.81 -2.23 21.97
N VAL A 522 3.16 -2.44 23.25
CA VAL A 522 4.51 -2.10 23.84
C VAL A 522 5.63 -2.78 23.07
N VAL A 523 5.28 -3.98 22.63
CA VAL A 523 6.16 -5.06 22.26
C VAL A 523 6.52 -4.89 20.78
N ALA A 524 5.67 -4.32 19.92
CA ALA A 524 6.07 -3.94 18.55
C ALA A 524 7.08 -2.76 18.49
N LEU A 525 7.28 -2.07 19.61
CA LEU A 525 7.81 -0.71 19.63
C LEU A 525 9.22 -0.61 20.22
N SER A 526 9.64 -1.62 21.00
CA SER A 526 11.01 -1.76 21.54
C SER A 526 12.05 -2.23 20.53
N ALA A 527 11.68 -3.12 19.60
CA ALA A 527 12.55 -3.60 18.53
C ALA A 527 13.06 -2.50 17.58
N PHE A 528 12.26 -1.44 17.42
CA PHE A 528 12.55 -0.32 16.54
C PHE A 528 13.61 0.65 17.12
N VAL A 529 13.85 0.62 18.44
CA VAL A 529 14.77 1.55 19.13
C VAL A 529 16.18 0.96 19.30
N TRP A 530 16.31 -0.35 19.54
CA TRP A 530 17.60 -1.02 19.74
C TRP A 530 18.46 -1.12 18.46
N TYR A 531 17.83 -1.20 17.28
CA TYR A 531 18.52 -1.27 16.00
C TYR A 531 19.26 0.03 15.62
N LEU A 532 18.87 1.18 16.18
CA LEU A 532 19.51 2.48 15.89
C LEU A 532 20.93 2.63 16.45
N SER A 533 21.40 1.73 17.32
CA SER A 533 22.69 1.88 18.00
C SER A 533 23.87 1.09 17.40
N VAL A 534 23.70 0.35 16.30
CA VAL A 534 24.68 -0.71 15.90
C VAL A 534 25.48 -0.48 14.60
N LEU A 535 25.39 0.66 13.89
CA LEU A 535 26.07 0.82 12.57
C LEU A 535 27.18 1.87 12.51
N SER A 536 28.31 1.63 13.19
CA SER A 536 29.60 2.27 12.87
C SER A 536 30.68 1.19 12.65
N ASP A 537 31.07 0.93 11.39
CA ASP A 537 32.48 0.79 10.92
C ASP A 537 32.66 0.10 9.54
N ASN A 538 33.12 0.90 8.56
CA ASN A 538 34.19 0.69 7.57
C ASN A 538 34.15 -0.39 6.44
N PHE A 539 33.72 0.06 5.24
CA PHE A 539 34.43 0.29 3.94
C PHE A 539 35.65 -0.55 3.44
N ILE A 540 35.84 -0.50 2.08
CA ILE A 540 37.06 -0.71 1.19
C ILE A 540 37.04 -2.03 0.33
N ASN A 541 37.22 -2.14 -1.02
CA ASN A 541 37.71 -1.28 -2.13
C ASN A 541 37.45 -1.82 -3.58
N ASN A 542 37.42 -0.90 -4.59
CA ASN A 542 37.94 -0.94 -6.01
C ASN A 542 37.34 -1.90 -7.10
N ARG A 543 37.26 -1.61 -8.44
CA ARG A 543 37.31 -0.41 -9.36
C ARG A 543 37.19 -0.89 -10.87
N GLU A 544 36.66 -0.02 -11.78
CA GLU A 544 36.95 0.13 -13.26
C GLU A 544 36.33 -0.89 -14.29
N LEU A 545 35.93 -0.62 -15.56
CA LEU A 545 35.53 0.55 -16.42
C LEU A 545 35.15 0.04 -17.87
N PHE A 546 34.38 0.83 -18.64
CA PHE A 546 34.21 0.90 -20.14
C PHE A 546 32.90 0.45 -20.87
N ARG A 547 32.57 1.25 -21.91
CA ARG A 547 31.31 1.43 -22.72
C ARG A 547 31.51 1.05 -24.23
N PRO A 548 30.60 1.35 -25.20
CA PRO A 548 29.43 0.57 -25.65
C PRO A 548 29.29 0.44 -27.21
N THR A 549 28.13 -0.07 -27.69
CA THR A 549 27.34 0.16 -28.95
C THR A 549 26.89 -1.17 -29.61
N SER A 550 25.71 -1.39 -30.23
CA SER A 550 24.45 -0.65 -30.51
C SER A 550 23.35 -1.65 -30.95
N ARG A 551 22.06 -1.43 -30.63
CA ARG A 551 20.87 -1.61 -31.52
C ARG A 551 19.54 -1.27 -30.82
N GLN A 552 18.76 -0.41 -31.47
CA GLN A 552 17.78 0.52 -30.88
C GLN A 552 16.31 0.05 -30.86
N TRP A 553 16.02 -1.24 -30.62
CA TRP A 553 14.62 -1.68 -30.50
C TRP A 553 14.33 -2.51 -29.24
N ASP A 554 15.33 -3.19 -28.69
CA ASP A 554 15.31 -3.68 -27.30
C ASP A 554 15.44 -2.53 -26.28
N ALA A 555 15.97 -1.38 -26.73
CA ALA A 555 16.25 -0.21 -25.92
C ALA A 555 15.01 0.41 -25.26
N GLY A 556 13.86 0.50 -25.92
CA GLY A 556 12.67 1.13 -25.33
C GLY A 556 12.11 0.33 -24.14
N ILE A 557 12.19 -1.00 -24.22
CA ILE A 557 11.63 -1.93 -23.23
C ILE A 557 12.60 -2.16 -22.08
N ALA A 558 13.89 -2.25 -22.39
CA ALA A 558 14.95 -2.19 -21.40
C ALA A 558 14.95 -0.83 -20.68
N THR A 559 14.73 0.29 -21.36
CA THR A 559 14.59 1.60 -20.69
C THR A 559 13.38 1.61 -19.74
N ILE A 560 12.22 1.12 -20.15
CA ILE A 560 11.03 1.04 -19.26
C ILE A 560 11.29 0.11 -18.07
N PHE A 561 11.90 -1.05 -18.31
CA PHE A 561 12.20 -2.03 -17.27
C PHE A 561 13.25 -1.51 -16.29
N GLY A 562 14.34 -0.95 -16.81
CA GLY A 562 15.40 -0.39 -15.99
C GLY A 562 14.98 0.83 -15.22
N GLN A 563 14.14 1.68 -15.80
CA GLN A 563 13.52 2.76 -15.05
C GLN A 563 12.64 2.22 -13.92
N THR A 564 11.93 1.09 -14.07
CA THR A 564 11.15 0.50 -12.96
C THR A 564 12.04 -0.07 -11.86
N VAL A 565 13.08 -0.85 -12.20
CA VAL A 565 14.04 -1.37 -11.21
C VAL A 565 14.75 -0.23 -10.49
N VAL A 566 15.17 0.80 -11.21
CA VAL A 566 15.78 2.00 -10.64
C VAL A 566 14.79 2.78 -9.77
N SER A 567 13.50 2.87 -10.16
CA SER A 567 12.45 3.50 -9.35
C SER A 567 12.20 2.75 -8.04
N LEU A 568 12.27 1.42 -8.06
CA LEU A 568 12.11 0.56 -6.89
C LEU A 568 13.32 0.68 -5.95
N ALA A 569 14.54 0.70 -6.49
CA ALA A 569 15.76 0.99 -5.74
C ALA A 569 15.73 2.40 -5.12
N LEU A 570 15.17 3.37 -5.85
CA LEU A 570 14.90 4.72 -5.37
C LEU A 570 13.91 4.74 -4.20
N ALA A 571 12.81 4.00 -4.33
CA ALA A 571 11.79 3.93 -3.28
C ALA A 571 12.31 3.33 -1.99
N LEU A 572 13.20 2.35 -2.14
CA LEU A 572 13.90 1.70 -1.05
C LEU A 572 14.86 2.65 -0.32
N ILE A 573 15.58 3.50 -1.05
CA ILE A 573 16.58 4.41 -0.46
C ILE A 573 15.96 5.68 0.08
N ALA A 574 14.90 6.15 -0.55
CA ALA A 574 14.06 7.20 0.00
C ALA A 574 13.41 6.81 1.31
N SER A 575 12.97 5.55 1.43
CA SER A 575 12.63 5.03 2.73
C SER A 575 13.85 5.01 3.65
N THR A 576 15.05 4.62 3.22
CA THR A 576 16.25 4.71 4.09
C THR A 576 16.59 6.14 4.52
N ILE A 577 16.20 7.15 3.76
CA ILE A 577 16.56 8.55 4.04
C ILE A 577 15.45 9.27 4.82
N LEU A 578 14.18 8.96 4.57
CA LEU A 578 13.04 9.45 5.37
C LEU A 578 12.99 8.81 6.76
N PHE A 579 13.52 7.59 6.93
CA PHE A 579 13.33 6.77 8.12
C PHE A 579 14.65 6.47 8.89
N GLY A 580 15.80 6.87 8.35
CA GLY A 580 17.14 6.48 8.84
C GLY A 580 17.54 5.07 8.35
N PRO A 581 18.55 4.39 8.92
CA PRO A 581 18.88 3.00 8.55
C PRO A 581 17.71 2.00 8.65
N ILE A 582 16.54 2.44 9.15
CA ILE A 582 15.25 1.75 9.21
C ILE A 582 14.30 2.19 8.06
N GLY A 583 14.82 2.64 6.94
CA GLY A 583 14.02 2.72 5.73
C GLY A 583 13.35 1.43 5.43
N LEU A 584 12.03 1.46 5.15
CA LEU A 584 11.27 0.34 4.65
C LEU A 584 12.21 -0.55 3.82
N ILE A 585 12.68 -1.66 4.39
CA ILE A 585 13.45 -2.63 3.64
C ILE A 585 12.39 -3.36 2.83
N ILE A 586 11.88 -2.74 1.77
CA ILE A 586 11.02 -3.40 0.78
C ILE A 586 12.00 -4.36 0.12
N PRO A 587 11.89 -5.69 0.27
CA PRO A 587 12.71 -6.60 -0.52
C PRO A 587 12.47 -6.27 -2.00
N PRO A 588 13.39 -5.56 -2.69
CA PRO A 588 13.12 -5.06 -4.03
C PRO A 588 12.91 -6.20 -5.02
N VAL A 589 13.52 -7.35 -4.69
CA VAL A 589 13.25 -8.72 -5.11
C VAL A 589 11.86 -8.95 -5.70
N ALA A 590 10.83 -8.78 -4.88
CA ALA A 590 9.53 -9.36 -5.10
C ALA A 590 8.66 -8.45 -5.96
N VAL A 591 8.79 -7.12 -5.78
CA VAL A 591 8.21 -6.15 -6.70
C VAL A 591 8.87 -6.27 -8.07
N VAL A 592 10.19 -6.40 -8.13
CA VAL A 592 10.90 -6.56 -9.40
C VAL A 592 10.53 -7.88 -10.07
N ALA A 593 10.43 -8.99 -9.33
CA ALA A 593 10.01 -10.29 -9.84
C ALA A 593 8.55 -10.30 -10.31
N ALA A 594 7.61 -9.71 -9.55
CA ALA A 594 6.20 -9.60 -9.95
C ALA A 594 6.00 -8.67 -11.16
N VAL A 595 6.67 -7.51 -11.18
CA VAL A 595 6.71 -6.61 -12.33
C VAL A 595 7.31 -7.32 -13.54
N PHE A 596 8.40 -8.07 -13.35
CA PHE A 596 9.08 -8.79 -14.42
C PHE A 596 8.22 -9.94 -14.96
N LEU A 597 7.54 -10.72 -14.11
CA LEU A 597 6.57 -11.76 -14.49
C LEU A 597 5.49 -11.20 -15.44
N ILE A 598 4.91 -10.06 -15.08
CA ILE A 598 3.87 -9.39 -15.86
C ILE A 598 4.44 -8.82 -17.16
N LEU A 599 5.58 -8.12 -17.12
CA LEU A 599 6.16 -7.46 -18.28
C LEU A 599 6.71 -8.47 -19.31
N VAL A 600 7.27 -9.61 -18.87
CA VAL A 600 7.69 -10.70 -19.76
C VAL A 600 6.50 -11.31 -20.50
N ALA A 601 5.37 -11.52 -19.81
CA ALA A 601 4.14 -12.01 -20.42
C ALA A 601 3.52 -10.98 -21.40
N ILE A 602 3.49 -9.68 -21.05
CA ILE A 602 3.07 -8.59 -21.98
C ILE A 602 3.96 -8.55 -23.23
N PHE A 603 5.27 -8.73 -23.05
CA PHE A 603 6.26 -8.61 -24.12
C PHE A 603 6.16 -9.75 -25.13
N TYR A 604 6.02 -10.99 -24.67
CA TYR A 604 5.96 -12.16 -25.55
C TYR A 604 4.72 -12.11 -26.47
N ASN A 605 3.59 -11.64 -25.94
CA ASN A 605 2.35 -11.48 -26.72
C ASN A 605 2.47 -10.40 -27.82
N ARG A 606 3.23 -9.32 -27.59
CA ARG A 606 3.50 -8.28 -28.61
C ARG A 606 4.48 -8.77 -29.68
N LEU A 607 5.46 -9.59 -29.31
CA LEU A 607 6.39 -10.22 -30.25
C LEU A 607 5.67 -11.21 -31.19
N ILE A 608 4.68 -11.94 -30.67
CA ILE A 608 3.79 -12.79 -31.47
C ILE A 608 2.94 -11.93 -32.43
N GLN A 609 2.29 -10.87 -31.95
CA GLN A 609 1.48 -9.99 -32.80
C GLN A 609 2.28 -9.30 -33.91
N LEU A 610 3.55 -8.94 -33.66
CA LEU A 610 4.44 -8.35 -34.66
C LEU A 610 5.00 -9.37 -35.66
N THR A 611 5.11 -10.63 -35.27
CA THR A 611 5.59 -11.72 -36.15
C THR A 611 4.46 -12.46 -36.88
N SER A 612 3.21 -12.30 -36.44
CA SER A 612 2.00 -12.88 -37.04
C SER A 612 1.24 -11.94 -37.98
N GLY A 613 1.76 -10.75 -38.28
CA GLY A 613 1.20 -9.86 -39.29
C GLY A 613 1.25 -10.49 -40.70
N PRO A 614 0.28 -10.22 -41.59
CA PRO A 614 0.23 -10.87 -42.90
C PRO A 614 1.50 -10.55 -43.70
N ARG A 615 2.28 -11.61 -44.01
CA ARG A 615 3.39 -11.52 -44.96
C ARG A 615 2.84 -11.09 -46.32
N THR A 616 2.91 -9.80 -46.63
CA THR A 616 2.67 -9.30 -47.99
C THR A 616 3.74 -9.87 -48.90
N TYR A 617 3.43 -10.99 -49.55
CA TYR A 617 4.14 -11.45 -50.74
C TYR A 617 3.88 -10.44 -51.86
N ARG A 618 4.76 -9.45 -52.04
CA ARG A 618 4.91 -8.78 -53.34
C ARG A 618 5.97 -9.53 -54.13
N ARG A 619 5.50 -10.35 -55.08
CA ARG A 619 6.32 -10.91 -56.16
C ARG A 619 6.94 -9.75 -56.97
N ALA A 620 8.24 -9.85 -57.19
CA ALA A 620 8.89 -9.20 -58.31
C ALA A 620 8.47 -9.90 -59.62
N HIS A 621 8.05 -9.12 -60.63
CA HIS A 621 8.53 -9.14 -62.03
C HIS A 621 7.54 -8.45 -62.97
N ALA A 622 8.13 -7.64 -63.87
CA ALA A 622 7.61 -7.01 -65.09
C ALA A 622 6.54 -5.92 -64.95
#